data_AF-A0A9P6AH89-F1
#
_entry.id   AF-A0A9P6AH89-F1
#
_cell.length_a   1.000
_cell.length_b   1.000
_cell.length_c   1.000
_cell.angle_alpha   90.00
_cell.angle_beta   90.00
_cell.angle_gamma   90.00
#
_symmetry.space_group_name_H-M   'P 1'
#
loop_
_entity.id
_entity.type
_entity.pdbx_description
1 polymer ?
#
loop_
_entity_poly.entity_id
_entity_poly.type
_entity_poly.pdbx_seq_one_letter_code
_entity_poly.pdbx_strand_id
1 'polypeptide(L)'
;MVQGQHMHTHAMALIESDKCKTVSIAAKYTVSCQTLISLVGLDGIDPQLKELRDWDIRMLSDPKISEDKQDSHTQNLGEGSRVLSWIWMSAAGNGDNETHEGALRVEWMKLRARKERWQEEVLLLHEEMRQVLAFCEHREAWWIDLSHSQTGLSLPQLEGNKAYALRQASLQQSHRKHFQSLWNNVLSSPQDQVLCELEEKHKNKSLSLGVIENDEDKLLSDDGLDPDK
;
A
#
# COMPACT_ATOMS: atom_id res chain seq x y z
N MET A 1 -21.85 -20.91 39.55
CA MET A 1 -21.21 -21.83 38.60
C MET A 1 -21.47 -21.29 37.20
N VAL A 2 -20.42 -20.90 36.49
CA VAL A 2 -20.50 -20.22 35.20
C VAL A 2 -20.63 -21.27 34.11
N GLN A 3 -21.77 -21.30 33.41
CA GLN A 3 -21.97 -22.06 32.19
C GLN A 3 -21.84 -21.09 31.01
N GLY A 4 -20.65 -21.09 30.40
CA GLY A 4 -20.32 -20.19 29.30
C GLY A 4 -19.35 -20.84 28.32
N GLN A 5 -19.67 -22.05 27.83
CA GLN A 5 -18.89 -22.73 26.78
C GLN A 5 -19.80 -23.61 25.92
N HIS A 6 -20.55 -23.03 24.98
CA HIS A 6 -21.18 -23.82 23.91
C HIS A 6 -21.31 -23.09 22.55
N MET A 7 -21.00 -21.80 22.44
CA MET A 7 -21.32 -21.04 21.22
C MET A 7 -20.27 -21.09 20.10
N HIS A 8 -19.31 -22.03 20.12
CA HIS A 8 -18.23 -22.09 19.13
C HIS A 8 -18.22 -23.35 18.23
N THR A 9 -19.17 -24.28 18.40
CA THR A 9 -19.09 -25.64 17.83
C THR A 9 -19.58 -25.76 16.38
N HIS A 10 -20.63 -25.04 15.98
CA HIS A 10 -21.20 -25.16 14.63
C HIS A 10 -20.30 -24.54 13.55
N ALA A 11 -19.78 -23.34 13.81
CA ALA A 11 -18.84 -22.68 12.89
C ALA A 11 -17.54 -23.50 12.74
N MET A 12 -17.02 -24.07 13.83
CA MET A 12 -15.86 -24.97 13.77
C MET A 12 -16.16 -26.25 12.98
N ALA A 13 -17.33 -26.85 13.14
CA ALA A 13 -17.73 -28.04 12.39
C ALA A 13 -17.83 -27.76 10.88
N LEU A 14 -18.36 -26.59 10.49
CA LEU A 14 -18.38 -26.16 9.09
C LEU A 14 -16.95 -26.00 8.54
N ILE A 15 -16.09 -25.28 9.26
CA ILE A 15 -14.68 -25.10 8.89
C ILE A 15 -13.98 -26.45 8.71
N GLU A 16 -14.18 -27.39 9.64
CA GLU A 16 -13.57 -28.70 9.58
C GLU A 16 -14.08 -29.51 8.39
N SER A 17 -15.38 -29.44 8.10
CA SER A 17 -15.96 -30.08 6.92
C SER A 17 -15.38 -29.54 5.61
N ASP A 18 -15.14 -28.23 5.52
CA ASP A 18 -14.59 -27.59 4.33
C ASP A 18 -13.09 -27.90 4.17
N LYS A 19 -12.34 -27.97 5.26
CA LYS A 19 -10.96 -28.48 5.26
C LYS A 19 -10.89 -29.90 4.72
N CYS A 20 -11.76 -30.79 5.22
CA CYS A 20 -11.84 -32.17 4.74
C CYS A 20 -12.18 -32.26 3.25
N LYS A 21 -13.12 -31.44 2.74
CA LYS A 21 -13.44 -31.36 1.31
C LYS A 21 -12.22 -30.92 0.49
N THR A 22 -11.51 -29.91 0.96
CA THR A 22 -10.31 -29.38 0.30
C THR A 22 -9.25 -30.47 0.15
N VAL A 23 -8.97 -31.21 1.22
CA VAL A 23 -8.03 -32.36 1.19
C VAL A 23 -8.50 -33.45 0.22
N SER A 24 -9.79 -33.79 0.23
CA SER A 24 -10.33 -34.81 -0.68
C SER A 24 -10.23 -34.40 -2.15
N ILE A 25 -10.52 -33.13 -2.47
CA ILE A 25 -10.41 -32.60 -3.84
C ILE A 25 -8.95 -32.56 -4.27
N ALA A 26 -8.04 -32.11 -3.41
CA ALA A 26 -6.61 -32.10 -3.68
C ALA A 26 -6.08 -33.50 -4.00
N ALA A 27 -6.43 -34.51 -3.18
CA ALA A 27 -6.03 -35.89 -3.41
C ALA A 27 -6.56 -36.46 -4.74
N LYS A 28 -7.81 -36.13 -5.11
CA LYS A 28 -8.37 -36.54 -6.41
C LYS A 28 -7.61 -35.92 -7.57
N TYR A 29 -7.29 -34.63 -7.48
CA TYR A 29 -6.54 -33.91 -8.50
C TYR A 29 -5.13 -34.50 -8.68
N THR A 30 -4.40 -34.72 -7.58
CA THR A 30 -3.03 -35.25 -7.63
C THR A 30 -2.98 -36.65 -8.23
N VAL A 31 -3.88 -37.55 -7.80
CA VAL A 31 -4.00 -38.90 -8.40
C VAL A 31 -4.32 -38.80 -9.88
N SER A 32 -5.27 -37.95 -10.27
CA SER A 32 -5.64 -37.78 -11.69
C SER A 32 -4.46 -37.28 -12.52
N CYS A 33 -3.70 -36.30 -12.02
CA CYS A 33 -2.49 -35.81 -12.68
C CYS A 33 -1.43 -36.91 -12.83
N GLN A 34 -1.18 -37.68 -11.76
CA GLN A 34 -0.24 -38.81 -11.80
C GLN A 34 -0.67 -39.88 -12.82
N THR A 35 -1.97 -40.18 -12.90
CA THR A 35 -2.50 -41.13 -13.89
C THR A 35 -2.38 -40.60 -15.32
N LEU A 36 -2.55 -39.30 -15.55
CA LEU A 36 -2.39 -38.69 -16.87
C LEU A 36 -0.93 -38.70 -17.30
N ILE A 37 -0.01 -38.37 -16.38
CA ILE A 37 1.44 -38.44 -16.62
C ILE A 37 1.85 -39.86 -17.02
N SER A 38 1.30 -40.89 -16.36
CA SER A 38 1.66 -42.29 -16.67
C SER A 38 1.05 -42.82 -17.97
N LEU A 39 -0.15 -42.34 -18.35
CA LEU A 39 -0.86 -42.80 -19.57
C LEU A 39 -0.40 -42.08 -20.84
N VAL A 40 -0.19 -40.75 -20.78
CA VAL A 40 0.04 -39.90 -21.96
C VAL A 40 1.52 -39.54 -22.13
N GLY A 41 2.31 -39.62 -21.05
CA GLY A 41 3.69 -39.11 -21.01
C GLY A 41 3.74 -37.60 -20.73
N LEU A 42 4.90 -37.10 -20.30
CA LEU A 42 5.08 -35.69 -19.92
C LEU A 42 4.79 -34.70 -21.05
N ASP A 43 5.00 -35.10 -22.30
CA ASP A 43 4.95 -34.20 -23.47
C ASP A 43 3.53 -33.91 -23.98
N GLY A 44 2.53 -34.66 -23.53
CA GLY A 44 1.13 -34.53 -23.97
C GLY A 44 0.17 -33.91 -22.95
N ILE A 45 0.68 -33.40 -21.84
CA ILE A 45 -0.13 -32.81 -20.76
C ILE A 45 -0.44 -31.35 -21.09
N ASP A 46 -1.69 -30.94 -20.87
CA ASP A 46 -2.08 -29.54 -20.97
C ASP A 46 -1.18 -28.70 -20.03
N PRO A 47 -0.51 -27.65 -20.53
CA PRO A 47 0.31 -26.78 -19.69
C PRO A 47 -0.46 -26.09 -18.55
N GLN A 48 -1.79 -26.10 -18.57
CA GLN A 48 -2.62 -25.61 -17.46
C GLN A 48 -2.71 -26.59 -16.28
N LEU A 49 -2.47 -27.88 -16.50
CA LEU A 49 -2.45 -28.92 -15.46
C LEU A 49 -1.09 -28.96 -14.78
N LYS A 50 -0.98 -28.28 -13.62
CA LYS A 50 0.26 -28.22 -12.82
C LYS A 50 0.23 -29.19 -11.65
N GLU A 51 1.40 -29.62 -11.19
CA GLU A 51 1.52 -30.36 -9.93
C GLU A 51 1.01 -29.50 -8.77
N LEU A 52 0.09 -30.05 -7.96
CA LEU A 52 -0.48 -29.38 -6.80
C LEU A 52 0.38 -29.67 -5.57
N ARG A 53 1.04 -28.64 -5.05
CA ARG A 53 1.82 -28.72 -3.81
C ARG A 53 0.96 -28.31 -2.62
N ASP A 54 1.30 -28.78 -1.42
CA ASP A 54 0.56 -28.41 -0.18
C ASP A 54 0.48 -26.89 0.01
N TRP A 55 1.52 -26.16 -0.37
CA TRP A 55 1.51 -24.70 -0.27
C TRP A 55 0.61 -24.02 -1.30
N ASP A 56 0.23 -24.67 -2.40
CA ASP A 56 -0.69 -24.08 -3.37
C ASP A 56 -2.12 -23.98 -2.82
N ILE A 57 -2.46 -24.83 -1.84
CA ILE A 57 -3.76 -24.89 -1.18
C ILE A 57 -3.80 -23.79 -0.11
N ARG A 58 -4.16 -22.58 -0.53
CA ARG A 58 -4.26 -21.39 0.34
C ARG A 58 -5.50 -20.58 0.03
N MET A 59 -5.99 -19.86 1.03
CA MET A 59 -7.01 -18.84 0.81
C MET A 59 -6.44 -17.73 -0.08
N LEU A 60 -7.33 -17.08 -0.83
CA LEU A 60 -6.97 -15.97 -1.70
C LEU A 60 -6.28 -14.82 -0.94
N SER A 61 -6.63 -14.65 0.34
CA SER A 61 -6.09 -13.64 1.25
C SER A 61 -4.88 -14.11 2.06
N ASP A 62 -4.35 -15.31 1.87
CA ASP A 62 -3.21 -15.78 2.67
C ASP A 62 -1.90 -15.16 2.15
N PRO A 63 -1.02 -14.66 3.04
CA PRO A 63 0.29 -14.20 2.64
C PRO A 63 1.13 -15.37 2.09
N LYS A 64 2.05 -15.08 1.17
CA LYS A 64 2.99 -16.07 0.67
C LYS A 64 3.91 -16.51 1.80
N ILE A 65 3.89 -17.80 2.15
CA ILE A 65 4.93 -18.41 2.96
C ILE A 65 6.03 -18.81 1.97
N SER A 66 7.17 -18.11 2.01
CA SER A 66 8.37 -18.59 1.31
C SER A 66 8.71 -19.99 1.84
N GLU A 67 8.97 -20.96 0.94
CA GLU A 67 9.50 -22.28 1.34
C GLU A 67 10.83 -22.15 2.10
N ASP A 68 11.52 -21.03 1.92
CA ASP A 68 12.69 -20.63 2.71
C ASP A 68 12.26 -20.31 4.15
N LYS A 69 12.32 -21.33 4.99
CA LYS A 69 12.36 -21.23 6.46
C LYS A 69 13.65 -20.54 6.89
N GLN A 70 13.76 -19.24 6.68
CA GLN A 70 14.66 -18.36 7.42
C GLN A 70 14.06 -16.95 7.37
N ASP A 71 13.97 -16.32 8.53
CA ASP A 71 13.46 -14.96 8.76
C ASP A 71 11.96 -14.82 9.00
N SER A 72 11.49 -15.49 10.07
CA SER A 72 10.20 -15.21 10.72
C SER A 72 10.03 -13.78 11.26
N HIS A 73 11.04 -12.91 11.13
CA HIS A 73 11.00 -11.51 11.55
C HIS A 73 10.62 -10.54 10.41
N THR A 74 10.78 -10.94 9.14
CA THR A 74 10.52 -10.06 7.99
C THR A 74 9.22 -10.37 7.26
N GLN A 75 8.65 -11.57 7.44
CA GLN A 75 7.38 -11.97 6.81
C GLN A 75 6.17 -11.11 7.20
N ASN A 76 6.26 -10.32 8.28
CA ASN A 76 5.18 -9.44 8.75
C ASN A 76 5.41 -7.95 8.42
N LEU A 77 6.47 -7.59 7.69
CA LEU A 77 6.82 -6.17 7.47
C LEU A 77 6.07 -5.50 6.31
N GLY A 78 5.09 -6.17 5.70
CA GLY A 78 4.14 -5.51 4.81
C GLY A 78 3.37 -6.44 3.90
N GLU A 79 2.18 -6.01 3.48
CA GLU A 79 1.33 -6.72 2.53
C GLU A 79 1.80 -6.59 1.07
N GLY A 80 2.97 -6.00 0.82
CA GLY A 80 3.48 -5.65 -0.51
C GLY A 80 3.96 -6.83 -1.36
N SER A 81 4.19 -8.00 -0.77
CA SER A 81 4.71 -9.21 -1.45
C SER A 81 3.72 -10.38 -1.43
N ARG A 82 2.42 -10.09 -1.54
CA ARG A 82 1.39 -11.14 -1.65
C ARG A 82 1.35 -11.64 -3.10
N VAL A 83 1.58 -12.94 -3.28
CA VAL A 83 1.46 -13.62 -4.58
C VAL A 83 0.32 -14.64 -4.47
N LEU A 84 -0.66 -14.53 -5.36
CA LEU A 84 -1.77 -15.48 -5.42
C LEU A 84 -1.27 -16.87 -5.86
N SER A 85 -1.85 -17.92 -5.27
CA SER A 85 -1.62 -19.29 -5.74
C SER A 85 -2.10 -19.44 -7.19
N TRP A 86 -1.43 -20.28 -7.98
CA TRP A 86 -1.78 -20.50 -9.39
C TRP A 86 -3.19 -21.07 -9.57
N ILE A 87 -3.72 -21.76 -8.55
CA ILE A 87 -5.10 -22.25 -8.51
C ILE A 87 -6.09 -21.09 -8.71
N TRP A 88 -5.80 -19.92 -8.12
CA TRP A 88 -6.63 -18.72 -8.27
C TRP A 88 -6.42 -17.99 -9.60
N MET A 89 -5.37 -18.33 -10.36
CA MET A 89 -5.06 -17.71 -11.65
C MET A 89 -5.60 -18.49 -12.86
N SER A 90 -5.98 -19.76 -12.69
CA SER A 90 -6.27 -20.69 -13.79
C SER A 90 -7.76 -20.92 -14.09
N ALA A 91 -8.68 -20.30 -13.34
CA ALA A 91 -10.11 -20.62 -13.40
C ALA A 91 -10.88 -19.80 -14.46
N ALA A 92 -10.44 -19.89 -15.72
CA ALA A 92 -11.25 -19.50 -16.88
C ALA A 92 -12.11 -20.67 -17.43
N GLY A 93 -12.22 -21.79 -16.71
CA GLY A 93 -12.81 -23.04 -17.17
C GLY A 93 -14.12 -23.44 -16.48
N ASN A 94 -15.24 -22.99 -17.05
CA ASN A 94 -16.55 -23.67 -17.13
C ASN A 94 -17.25 -24.20 -15.84
N GLY A 95 -17.24 -23.46 -14.72
CA GLY A 95 -18.07 -23.80 -13.55
C GLY A 95 -18.11 -22.72 -12.47
N ASP A 96 -19.32 -22.24 -12.16
CA ASP A 96 -19.67 -21.24 -11.12
C ASP A 96 -18.71 -20.05 -11.02
N ASN A 97 -18.54 -19.39 -12.17
CA ASN A 97 -17.58 -18.30 -12.38
C ASN A 97 -17.87 -17.06 -11.52
N GLU A 98 -19.13 -16.81 -11.12
CA GLU A 98 -19.52 -15.55 -10.48
C GLU A 98 -18.87 -15.36 -9.10
N THR A 99 -18.82 -16.43 -8.29
CA THR A 99 -18.21 -16.41 -6.96
C THR A 99 -16.69 -16.25 -7.03
N HIS A 100 -16.06 -16.92 -8.00
CA HIS A 100 -14.62 -16.85 -8.24
C HIS A 100 -14.19 -15.48 -8.81
N GLU A 101 -14.89 -15.00 -9.84
CA GLU A 101 -14.66 -13.68 -10.42
C GLU A 101 -14.93 -12.57 -9.39
N GLY A 102 -15.98 -12.71 -8.57
CA GLY A 102 -16.29 -11.78 -7.49
C GLY A 102 -15.14 -11.67 -6.48
N ALA A 103 -14.58 -12.81 -6.06
CA ALA A 103 -13.43 -12.84 -5.16
C ALA A 103 -12.19 -12.18 -5.79
N LEU A 104 -11.90 -12.46 -7.07
CA LEU A 104 -10.79 -11.82 -7.80
C LEU A 104 -10.98 -10.32 -7.98
N ARG A 105 -12.20 -9.85 -8.28
CA ARG A 105 -12.50 -8.41 -8.39
C ARG A 105 -12.28 -7.70 -7.07
N VAL A 106 -12.71 -8.30 -5.95
CA VAL A 106 -12.50 -7.74 -4.61
C VAL A 106 -11.00 -7.63 -4.31
N GLU A 107 -10.22 -8.69 -4.56
CA GLU A 107 -8.77 -8.62 -4.33
C GLU A 107 -8.07 -7.66 -5.27
N TRP A 108 -8.48 -7.57 -6.53
CA TRP A 108 -7.96 -6.57 -7.46
C TRP A 108 -8.24 -5.15 -6.96
N MET A 109 -9.46 -4.87 -6.48
CA MET A 109 -9.79 -3.57 -5.90
C MET A 109 -8.95 -3.28 -4.64
N LYS A 110 -8.73 -4.27 -3.76
CA LYS A 110 -7.84 -4.10 -2.59
C LYS A 110 -6.39 -3.83 -2.99
N LEU A 111 -5.85 -4.60 -3.93
CA LEU A 111 -4.50 -4.42 -4.46
C LEU A 111 -4.33 -3.05 -5.11
N ARG A 112 -5.33 -2.62 -5.90
CA ARG A 112 -5.35 -1.30 -6.51
C ARG A 112 -5.39 -0.19 -5.46
N ALA A 113 -6.28 -0.26 -4.49
CA ALA A 113 -6.37 0.72 -3.41
C ALA A 113 -5.06 0.80 -2.60
N ARG A 114 -4.39 -0.34 -2.38
CA ARG A 114 -3.08 -0.38 -1.74
C ARG A 114 -1.99 0.25 -2.59
N LYS A 115 -1.98 -0.01 -3.91
CA LYS A 115 -1.06 0.64 -4.84
C LYS A 115 -1.26 2.15 -4.84
N GLU A 116 -2.50 2.62 -4.93
CA GLU A 116 -2.83 4.06 -4.92
C GLU A 116 -2.35 4.71 -3.61
N ARG A 117 -2.64 4.10 -2.45
CA ARG A 117 -2.14 4.59 -1.16
C ARG A 117 -0.61 4.59 -1.07
N TRP A 118 0.05 3.52 -1.53
CA TRP A 118 1.50 3.45 -1.54
C TRP A 118 2.11 4.57 -2.40
N GLN A 119 1.50 4.86 -3.55
CA GLN A 119 1.93 5.98 -4.39
C GLN A 119 1.79 7.32 -3.65
N GLU A 120 0.67 7.55 -2.96
CA GLU A 120 0.47 8.76 -2.14
C GLU A 120 1.49 8.85 -0.99
N GLU A 121 1.73 7.76 -0.26
CA GLU A 121 2.70 7.70 0.84
C GLU A 121 4.13 7.99 0.35
N VAL A 122 4.51 7.47 -0.81
CA VAL A 122 5.80 7.77 -1.42
C VAL A 122 5.91 9.26 -1.75
N LEU A 123 4.90 9.87 -2.36
CA LEU A 123 4.90 11.31 -2.66
C LEU A 123 4.97 12.16 -1.37
N LEU A 124 4.18 11.81 -0.36
CA LEU A 124 4.23 12.48 0.94
C LEU A 124 5.61 12.37 1.59
N LEU A 125 6.25 11.20 1.51
CA LEU A 125 7.59 11.01 2.05
C LEU A 125 8.63 11.91 1.36
N HIS A 126 8.51 12.13 0.05
CA HIS A 126 9.40 13.05 -0.68
C HIS A 126 9.21 14.49 -0.21
N GLU A 127 7.97 14.94 -0.03
CA GLU A 127 7.72 16.29 0.49
C GLU A 127 8.18 16.42 1.95
N GLU A 128 7.98 15.41 2.79
CA GLU A 128 8.49 15.40 4.17
C GLU A 128 10.02 15.49 4.20
N MET A 129 10.73 14.78 3.31
CA MET A 129 12.18 14.94 3.15
C MET A 129 12.54 16.40 2.83
N ARG A 130 11.86 17.00 1.86
CA ARG A 130 12.06 18.41 1.48
C ARG A 130 11.77 19.36 2.64
N GLN A 131 10.69 19.12 3.37
CA GLN A 131 10.22 19.91 4.49
C GLN A 131 11.18 19.82 5.69
N VAL A 132 11.74 18.65 5.98
CA VAL A 132 12.74 18.49 7.05
C VAL A 132 14.00 19.29 6.73
N LEU A 133 14.47 19.30 5.48
CA LEU A 133 15.62 20.12 5.08
C LEU A 133 15.34 21.62 5.24
N ALA A 134 14.17 22.07 4.78
CA ALA A 134 13.73 23.46 4.92
C ALA A 134 13.56 23.86 6.40
N PHE A 135 13.05 22.95 7.23
CA PHE A 135 12.92 23.15 8.66
C PHE A 135 14.28 23.32 9.35
N CYS A 136 15.26 22.46 9.03
CA CYS A 136 16.61 22.60 9.57
C CYS A 136 17.26 23.93 9.17
N GLU A 137 17.09 24.36 7.92
CA GLU A 137 17.59 25.66 7.44
C GLU A 137 16.91 26.84 8.15
N HIS A 138 15.58 26.81 8.27
CA HIS A 138 14.83 27.82 9.00
C HIS A 138 15.27 27.89 10.46
N ARG A 139 15.47 26.73 11.11
CA ARG A 139 15.94 26.65 12.50
C ARG A 139 17.38 27.13 12.67
N GLU A 140 18.27 26.84 11.72
CA GLU A 140 19.64 27.36 11.69
C GLU A 140 19.62 28.89 11.69
N ALA A 141 18.86 29.50 10.77
CA ALA A 141 18.70 30.96 10.69
C ALA A 141 18.11 31.54 11.98
N TRP A 142 17.05 30.92 12.51
CA TRP A 142 16.41 31.35 13.75
C TRP A 142 17.38 31.38 14.94
N TRP A 143 18.24 30.37 15.09
CA TRP A 143 19.26 30.35 16.14
C TRP A 143 20.34 31.42 15.94
N ILE A 144 20.73 31.70 14.68
CA ILE A 144 21.66 32.78 14.36
C ILE A 144 21.07 34.14 14.75
N ASP A 145 19.83 34.43 14.35
CA ASP A 145 19.14 35.68 14.68
C ASP A 145 18.97 35.85 16.20
N LEU A 146 18.64 34.76 16.89
CA LEU A 146 18.54 34.75 18.35
C LEU A 146 19.88 35.00 19.04
N SER A 147 21.01 34.67 18.40
CA SER A 147 22.34 34.97 18.92
C SER A 147 22.66 36.48 18.91
N HIS A 148 21.95 37.25 18.06
CA HIS A 148 22.13 38.69 17.88
C HIS A 148 21.08 39.54 18.62
N SER A 149 19.91 38.97 18.93
CA SER A 149 18.74 39.72 19.41
C SER A 149 18.63 39.82 20.94
N GLN A 150 19.62 39.33 21.69
CA GLN A 150 19.56 39.29 23.16
C GLN A 150 19.96 40.61 23.81
N THR A 151 19.08 41.14 24.66
CA THR A 151 19.27 42.39 25.41
C THR A 151 18.94 42.20 26.89
N GLY A 152 19.51 43.05 27.76
CA GLY A 152 19.15 43.08 29.19
C GLY A 152 19.80 42.01 30.07
N LEU A 153 20.85 41.33 29.57
CA LEU A 153 21.61 40.31 30.30
C LEU A 153 23.00 40.82 30.70
N SER A 154 23.60 40.20 31.71
CA SER A 154 25.02 40.45 32.05
C SER A 154 25.95 39.92 30.94
N LEU A 155 27.17 40.49 30.84
CA LEU A 155 28.14 40.12 29.81
C LEU A 155 28.43 38.60 29.74
N PRO A 156 28.70 37.89 30.86
CA PRO A 156 28.95 36.44 30.80
C PRO A 156 27.74 35.63 30.32
N GLN A 157 26.52 36.06 30.65
CA GLN A 157 25.29 35.41 30.19
C GLN A 157 25.07 35.63 28.70
N LEU A 158 25.34 36.84 28.20
CA LEU A 158 25.23 37.16 26.78
C LEU A 158 26.21 36.34 25.94
N GLU A 159 27.46 36.21 26.41
CA GLU A 159 28.47 35.38 25.75
C GLU A 159 28.09 33.89 25.76
N GLY A 160 27.67 33.36 26.92
CA GLY A 160 27.24 31.96 27.04
C GLY A 160 26.02 31.63 26.16
N ASN A 161 25.00 32.50 26.16
CA ASN A 161 23.83 32.30 25.34
C ASN A 161 24.13 32.42 23.84
N LYS A 162 24.99 33.37 23.45
CA LYS A 162 25.43 33.50 22.06
C LYS A 162 26.20 32.25 21.61
N ALA A 163 27.13 31.77 22.44
CA ALA A 163 27.88 30.54 22.15
C ALA A 163 26.94 29.33 22.03
N TYR A 164 25.93 29.22 22.90
CA TYR A 164 24.93 28.15 22.84
C TYR A 164 24.08 28.24 21.57
N ALA A 165 23.56 29.43 21.24
CA ALA A 165 22.74 29.63 20.04
C ALA A 165 23.52 29.28 18.76
N LEU A 166 24.77 29.74 18.65
CA LEU A 166 25.64 29.39 17.52
C LEU A 166 25.94 27.88 17.46
N ARG A 167 26.11 27.21 18.61
CA ARG A 167 26.24 25.75 18.67
C ARG A 167 24.97 25.05 18.15
N GLN A 168 23.78 25.53 18.52
CA GLN A 168 22.52 24.97 18.03
C GLN A 168 22.34 25.18 16.52
N ALA A 169 22.72 26.34 16.00
CA ALA A 169 22.73 26.60 14.55
C ALA A 169 23.65 25.62 13.82
N SER A 170 24.87 25.41 14.33
CA SER A 170 25.83 24.43 13.79
C SER A 170 25.27 22.99 13.81
N LEU A 171 24.54 22.61 14.87
CA LEU A 171 23.89 21.30 14.93
C LEU A 171 22.81 21.13 13.86
N GLN A 172 21.96 22.15 13.66
CA GLN A 172 20.92 22.12 12.61
C GLN A 172 21.54 22.04 11.21
N GLN A 173 22.64 22.77 10.98
CA GLN A 173 23.39 22.66 9.75
C GLN A 173 23.95 21.24 9.54
N SER A 174 24.47 20.61 10.59
CA SER A 174 24.98 19.24 10.55
C SER A 174 23.87 18.23 10.21
N HIS A 175 22.70 18.34 10.86
CA HIS A 175 21.53 17.52 10.54
C HIS A 175 21.10 17.68 9.09
N ARG A 176 21.00 18.94 8.60
CA ARG A 176 20.65 19.23 7.21
C ARG A 176 21.61 18.57 6.23
N LYS A 177 22.92 18.70 6.43
CA LYS A 177 23.96 18.07 5.59
C LYS A 177 23.87 16.55 5.62
N HIS A 178 23.65 15.97 6.81
CA HIS A 178 23.51 14.54 6.97
C HIS A 178 22.29 14.00 6.22
N PHE A 179 21.12 14.62 6.42
CA PHE A 179 19.88 14.23 5.73
C PHE A 179 19.97 14.44 4.22
N GLN A 180 20.56 15.55 3.75
CA GLN A 180 20.85 15.74 2.33
C GLN A 180 21.70 14.58 1.79
N SER A 181 22.78 14.20 2.48
CA SER A 181 23.62 13.10 2.03
C SER A 181 22.88 11.76 1.99
N LEU A 182 21.95 11.51 2.92
CA LEU A 182 21.13 10.29 2.92
C LEU A 182 20.11 10.29 1.79
N TRP A 183 19.47 11.44 1.54
CA TRP A 183 18.35 11.54 0.61
C TRP A 183 18.76 11.87 -0.82
N ASN A 184 19.98 12.37 -1.06
CA ASN A 184 20.46 12.65 -2.42
C ASN A 184 20.35 11.43 -3.35
N ASN A 185 20.63 10.22 -2.85
CA ASN A 185 20.52 9.00 -3.65
C ASN A 185 19.07 8.56 -3.87
N VAL A 186 18.16 8.95 -2.97
CA VAL A 186 16.74 8.60 -3.02
C VAL A 186 16.00 9.54 -3.96
N LEU A 187 16.31 10.84 -3.90
CA LEU A 187 15.71 11.94 -4.69
C LEU A 187 16.34 12.13 -6.09
N SER A 188 17.42 11.39 -6.41
CA SER A 188 18.03 11.36 -7.73
C SER A 188 17.78 10.03 -8.46
N SER A 189 16.90 9.18 -7.93
CA SER A 189 16.65 7.85 -8.49
C SER A 189 15.80 7.97 -9.77
N PRO A 190 15.99 7.09 -10.77
CA PRO A 190 15.10 7.02 -11.93
C PRO A 190 13.62 6.81 -11.56
N GLN A 191 13.34 6.28 -10.38
CA GLN A 191 11.98 6.16 -9.84
C GLN A 191 11.33 7.53 -9.58
N ASP A 192 12.11 8.59 -9.38
CA ASP A 192 11.61 9.95 -9.13
C ASP A 192 11.09 10.61 -10.41
N GLN A 193 11.62 10.23 -11.58
CA GLN A 193 11.07 10.67 -12.85
C GLN A 193 9.65 10.12 -13.06
N VAL A 194 9.43 8.87 -12.63
CA VAL A 194 8.09 8.25 -12.62
C VAL A 194 7.19 8.92 -11.58
N LEU A 195 7.73 9.34 -10.43
CA LEU A 195 6.98 10.08 -9.42
C LEU A 195 6.58 11.47 -9.92
N CYS A 196 7.45 12.22 -10.60
CA CYS A 196 7.09 13.49 -11.25
C CYS A 196 5.97 13.30 -12.30
N GLU A 197 6.03 12.24 -13.09
CA GLU A 197 4.94 11.90 -14.02
C GLU A 197 3.62 11.55 -13.30
N LEU A 198 3.69 10.92 -12.13
CA LEU A 198 2.54 10.61 -11.30
C LEU A 198 1.98 11.85 -10.59
N GLU A 199 2.83 12.75 -10.11
CA GLU A 199 2.44 14.05 -9.54
C GLU A 199 1.68 14.88 -10.57
N GLU A 200 2.19 14.99 -11.81
CA GLU A 200 1.51 15.66 -12.90
C GLU A 200 0.17 14.99 -13.22
N LYS A 201 0.10 13.65 -13.23
CA LYS A 201 -1.17 12.92 -13.42
C LYS A 201 -2.16 13.16 -12.27
N HIS A 202 -1.71 13.21 -11.02
CA HIS A 202 -2.56 13.48 -9.86
C HIS A 202 -3.04 14.94 -9.84
N LYS A 203 -2.16 15.89 -10.17
CA LYS A 203 -2.49 17.30 -10.31
C LYS A 203 -3.50 17.53 -11.42
N ASN A 204 -3.30 16.91 -12.58
CA ASN A 204 -4.24 16.97 -13.71
C ASN A 204 -5.56 16.26 -13.41
N LYS A 205 -5.54 15.13 -12.70
CA LYS A 205 -6.76 14.45 -12.23
C LYS A 205 -7.53 15.30 -11.23
N SER A 206 -6.86 15.93 -10.25
CA SER A 206 -7.46 16.86 -9.31
C SER A 206 -8.04 18.10 -10.01
N LEU A 207 -7.35 18.63 -11.02
CA LEU A 207 -7.83 19.71 -11.86
C LEU A 207 -9.10 19.30 -12.62
N SER A 208 -9.12 18.10 -13.20
CA SER A 208 -10.28 17.58 -13.94
C SER A 208 -11.49 17.29 -13.06
N LEU A 209 -11.27 16.87 -11.80
CA LEU A 209 -12.34 16.61 -10.83
C LEU A 209 -12.93 17.91 -10.24
N GLY A 210 -12.15 18.99 -10.21
CA GLY A 210 -12.60 20.33 -9.82
C GLY A 210 -13.31 21.12 -10.92
N VAL A 211 -13.40 20.57 -12.14
CA VAL A 211 -14.08 21.18 -13.32
C VAL A 211 -15.45 20.53 -13.57
N ILE A 212 -16.11 19.98 -12.53
CA ILE A 212 -17.56 19.78 -12.64
C ILE A 212 -18.18 21.18 -12.61
N GLU A 213 -18.46 21.72 -13.80
CA GLU A 213 -19.23 22.93 -14.03
C GLU A 213 -20.50 22.87 -13.18
N ASN A 214 -20.69 23.89 -12.35
CA ASN A 214 -21.95 24.18 -11.69
C ASN A 214 -22.96 24.61 -12.77
N ASP A 215 -23.55 23.63 -13.45
CA ASP A 215 -24.63 23.82 -14.43
C ASP A 215 -26.02 23.64 -13.79
N GLU A 216 -26.18 23.94 -12.49
CA GLU A 216 -27.50 23.91 -11.83
C GLU A 216 -28.23 25.28 -11.79
N ASP A 217 -27.62 26.37 -12.25
CA ASP A 217 -28.25 27.71 -12.19
C ASP A 217 -29.03 28.12 -13.45
N LYS A 218 -29.49 27.18 -14.29
CA LYS A 218 -30.26 27.49 -15.52
C LYS A 218 -31.68 26.91 -15.57
N LEU A 219 -32.39 26.85 -14.45
CA LEU A 219 -33.82 26.48 -14.42
C LEU A 219 -34.73 27.40 -13.60
N LEU A 220 -34.39 28.68 -13.43
CA LEU A 220 -35.29 29.65 -12.77
C LEU A 220 -35.21 31.01 -13.45
N SER A 221 -35.79 31.13 -14.64
CA SER A 221 -36.26 32.39 -15.24
C SER A 221 -36.99 32.11 -16.56
N ASP A 222 -38.27 31.71 -16.50
CA ASP A 222 -39.26 32.15 -17.50
C ASP A 222 -40.68 31.95 -16.96
N ASP A 223 -41.06 32.76 -15.97
CA ASP A 223 -42.48 33.01 -15.65
C ASP A 223 -43.04 33.95 -16.74
N GLY A 224 -43.34 33.37 -17.90
CA GLY A 224 -44.12 33.98 -18.96
C GLY A 224 -45.61 33.90 -18.63
N LEU A 225 -46.09 34.90 -17.87
CA LEU A 225 -47.51 35.23 -17.74
C LEU A 225 -48.11 35.43 -19.15
N ASP A 226 -49.05 34.57 -19.57
CA ASP A 226 -49.89 34.82 -20.74
C ASP A 226 -51.25 35.38 -20.26
N PRO A 227 -51.58 36.65 -20.56
CA PRO A 227 -52.92 37.17 -20.38
C PRO A 227 -53.75 36.89 -21.65
N ASP A 228 -54.98 36.45 -21.43
CA ASP A 228 -56.06 36.29 -22.43
C ASP A 228 -56.01 35.04 -23.33
N LYS A 229 -56.65 33.95 -22.87
CA LYS A 229 -57.85 33.36 -23.51
C LYS A 229 -58.43 32.18 -22.72
#